data_AF-A0A8J6V2J0-F1
#
_entry.id   AF-A0A8J6V2J0-F1
#
_cell.length_a   1.000
_cell.length_b   1.000
_cell.length_c   1.000
_cell.angle_alpha   90.00
_cell.angle_beta   90.00
_cell.angle_gamma   90.00
#
_symmetry.space_group_name_H-M   'P 1'
#
loop_
_entity.id
_entity.type
_entity.pdbx_description
1 polymer ?
#
loop_
_entity_poly.entity_id
_entity_poly.type
_entity_poly.pdbx_seq_one_letter_code
_entity_poly.pdbx_strand_id
1 'polypeptide(L)'
;MEFKLRNAFKFYQNLDHQNQAIDELEKWLHDKHPEELEKFHQALLSGPTPEIHAEAIALPKQQTSEMLDLASYSDKISLNDPIIPGGDITWAEAIPNGDRHLPENKEIVQNIIALAEQLQVIRDQIGKPFRITSWYHHQPFGFKLNGASKKEYVMGGAVDFWVEGYTGPQLAQMLDWWEGGLGTYLYVPYMVHLDIGSRRRWQAPYPR
;
A
#
# COMPACT_ATOMS: atom_id res chain seq x y z
N MET A 1 25.74 -5.92 -5.00
CA MET A 1 25.35 -4.85 -4.06
C MET A 1 25.15 -5.53 -2.72
N GLU A 2 25.91 -5.14 -1.69
CA GLU A 2 25.94 -5.84 -0.39
C GLU A 2 24.67 -5.50 0.42
N PHE A 3 23.93 -6.53 0.84
CA PHE A 3 22.69 -6.39 1.61
C PHE A 3 23.03 -6.11 3.08
N LYS A 4 22.52 -5.00 3.62
CA LYS A 4 22.73 -4.63 5.04
C LYS A 4 21.49 -4.92 5.86
N LEU A 5 21.62 -5.60 7.01
CA LEU A 5 20.50 -5.89 7.92
C LEU A 5 19.86 -4.61 8.44
N ARG A 6 20.63 -3.53 8.58
CA ARG A 6 20.07 -2.20 8.83
C ARG A 6 18.91 -1.85 7.90
N ASN A 7 18.91 -2.29 6.64
CA ASN A 7 17.82 -2.00 5.72
C ASN A 7 16.51 -2.73 6.10
N ALA A 8 16.61 -3.91 6.71
CA ALA A 8 15.48 -4.72 7.13
C ALA A 8 14.88 -4.28 8.49
N PHE A 9 15.66 -3.66 9.38
CA PHE A 9 15.27 -3.36 10.76
C PHE A 9 15.14 -1.85 11.09
N LYS A 10 14.99 -0.99 10.07
CA LYS A 10 15.03 0.48 10.21
C LYS A 10 13.95 1.14 11.06
N PHE A 11 13.00 0.37 11.61
CA PHE A 11 11.97 0.85 12.53
C PHE A 11 12.17 0.44 14.00
N TYR A 12 13.28 -0.22 14.35
CA TYR A 12 13.73 -0.29 15.73
C TYR A 12 14.19 1.11 16.19
N GLN A 13 13.24 1.85 16.78
CA GLN A 13 13.20 3.16 17.47
C GLN A 13 14.30 4.25 17.27
N ASN A 14 15.22 4.16 16.31
CA ASN A 14 16.30 5.13 16.08
C ASN A 14 17.07 5.51 17.36
N LEU A 15 17.25 4.58 18.31
CA LEU A 15 18.11 4.78 19.48
C LEU A 15 19.51 4.22 19.17
N ASP A 16 20.57 4.96 19.52
CA ASP A 16 21.95 4.62 19.16
C ASP A 16 22.35 3.19 19.56
N HIS A 17 21.89 2.74 20.73
CA HIS A 17 22.17 1.38 21.23
C HIS A 17 21.49 0.28 20.39
N GLN A 18 20.35 0.55 19.75
CA GLN A 18 19.66 -0.41 18.89
C GLN A 18 20.34 -0.52 17.52
N ASN A 19 20.82 0.60 16.99
CA ASN A 19 21.62 0.63 15.77
C ASN A 19 22.97 -0.10 15.95
N GLN A 20 23.58 0.05 17.12
CA GLN A 20 24.78 -0.69 17.47
C GLN A 20 24.49 -2.20 17.58
N ALA A 21 23.40 -2.59 18.22
CA ALA A 21 23.00 -3.99 18.32
C ALA A 21 22.75 -4.63 16.94
N ILE A 22 22.14 -3.89 16.00
CA ILE A 22 21.92 -4.37 14.63
C ILE A 22 23.24 -4.52 13.87
N ASP A 23 24.20 -3.60 14.03
CA ASP A 23 25.53 -3.73 13.44
C ASP A 23 26.32 -4.89 14.01
N GLU A 24 26.26 -5.06 15.32
CA GLU A 24 26.91 -6.18 16.00
C GLU A 24 26.31 -7.51 15.56
N LEU A 25 24.99 -7.56 15.36
CA LEU A 25 24.30 -8.72 14.80
C LEU A 25 24.68 -8.98 13.34
N GLU A 26 24.74 -7.94 12.49
CA GLU A 26 25.15 -8.06 11.08
C GLU A 26 26.58 -8.57 10.98
N LYS A 27 27.48 -8.00 11.77
CA LYS A 27 28.87 -8.44 11.85
C LYS A 27 28.98 -9.88 12.39
N TRP A 28 28.26 -10.21 13.45
CA TRP A 28 28.27 -11.56 14.02
C TRP A 28 27.73 -12.60 13.02
N LEU A 29 26.66 -12.29 12.30
CA LEU A 29 26.13 -13.14 11.24
C LEU A 29 27.12 -13.30 10.10
N HIS A 30 27.75 -12.22 9.63
CA HIS A 30 28.82 -12.32 8.62
C HIS A 30 30.00 -13.17 9.07
N ASP A 31 30.45 -13.00 10.31
CA ASP A 31 31.67 -13.62 10.82
C ASP A 31 31.46 -15.08 11.26
N LYS A 32 30.26 -15.44 11.72
CA LYS A 32 29.97 -16.73 12.37
C LYS A 32 28.90 -17.56 11.70
N HIS A 33 27.96 -16.95 10.99
CA HIS A 33 26.79 -17.61 10.39
C HIS A 33 26.42 -17.00 9.02
N PRO A 34 27.35 -16.92 8.05
CA PRO A 34 27.10 -16.28 6.76
C PRO A 34 25.96 -16.96 5.98
N GLU A 35 25.74 -18.25 6.20
CA GLU A 35 24.62 -19.00 5.65
C GLU A 35 23.25 -18.54 6.17
N GLU A 36 23.16 -18.10 7.43
CA GLU A 36 21.92 -17.59 8.02
C GLU A 36 21.62 -16.17 7.52
N LEU A 37 22.66 -15.36 7.29
CA LEU A 37 22.50 -14.06 6.65
C LEU A 37 22.00 -14.19 5.21
N GLU A 38 22.56 -15.13 4.45
CA GLU A 38 22.09 -15.41 3.09
C GLU A 38 20.67 -15.99 3.12
N LYS A 39 20.33 -16.90 4.05
CA LYS A 39 18.94 -17.39 4.21
C LYS A 39 17.97 -16.27 4.57
N PHE A 40 18.36 -15.32 5.39
CA PHE A 40 17.54 -14.16 5.74
C PHE A 40 17.31 -13.26 4.51
N HIS A 41 18.38 -13.00 3.74
CA HIS A 41 18.30 -12.27 2.48
C HIS A 41 17.41 -12.99 1.46
N GLN A 42 17.59 -14.31 1.31
CA GLN A 42 16.73 -15.15 0.50
C GLN A 42 15.29 -15.05 1.01
N ALA A 43 14.98 -15.31 2.28
CA ALA A 43 13.62 -15.26 2.81
C ALA A 43 12.90 -13.92 2.58
N LEU A 44 13.63 -12.79 2.63
CA LEU A 44 13.10 -11.46 2.28
C LEU A 44 12.76 -11.31 0.78
N LEU A 45 13.51 -11.99 -0.08
CA LEU A 45 13.34 -11.99 -1.54
C LEU A 45 12.48 -13.15 -2.07
N SER A 46 12.37 -14.24 -1.31
CA SER A 46 11.84 -15.56 -1.69
C SER A 46 10.84 -16.11 -0.68
N GLY A 47 10.13 -15.22 0.02
CA GLY A 47 8.87 -15.59 0.66
C GLY A 47 7.97 -16.37 -0.33
N PRO A 48 7.00 -17.17 0.16
CA PRO A 48 6.23 -18.07 -0.69
C PRO A 48 5.70 -17.34 -1.93
N THR A 49 5.97 -17.90 -3.11
CA THR A 49 5.42 -17.37 -4.36
C THR A 49 3.90 -17.46 -4.26
N PRO A 50 3.17 -16.34 -4.36
CA PRO A 50 1.71 -16.36 -4.26
C PRO A 50 1.12 -17.29 -5.31
N GLU A 51 0.31 -18.25 -4.87
CA GLU A 51 -0.64 -18.91 -5.78
C GLU A 51 -1.71 -17.88 -6.13
N ILE A 52 -1.61 -17.29 -7.32
CA ILE A 52 -2.71 -16.49 -7.87
C ILE A 52 -3.76 -17.48 -8.34
N HIS A 53 -4.98 -17.39 -7.80
CA HIS A 53 -6.14 -18.05 -8.36
C HIS A 53 -6.53 -17.33 -9.66
N ALA A 54 -5.75 -17.58 -10.72
CA ALA A 54 -5.87 -16.92 -12.01
C ALA A 54 -7.04 -17.53 -12.81
N GLU A 55 -8.27 -17.19 -12.45
CA GLU A 55 -9.33 -17.11 -13.45
C GLU A 55 -9.24 -15.72 -14.08
N ALA A 56 -8.87 -15.68 -15.37
CA ALA A 56 -8.71 -14.46 -16.13
C ALA A 56 -10.06 -13.74 -16.26
N ILE A 57 -10.28 -12.72 -15.44
CA ILE A 57 -11.40 -11.80 -15.58
C ILE A 57 -10.90 -10.61 -16.41
N ALA A 58 -11.60 -10.35 -17.52
CA ALA A 58 -11.34 -9.18 -18.34
C ALA A 58 -11.36 -7.89 -17.49
N LEU A 59 -10.41 -6.99 -17.75
CA LEU A 59 -10.43 -5.60 -17.25
C LEU A 59 -11.88 -5.09 -17.28
N PRO A 60 -12.44 -4.62 -16.15
CA PRO A 60 -13.76 -4.02 -16.17
C PRO A 60 -13.71 -2.87 -17.19
N LYS A 61 -14.50 -2.98 -18.25
CA LYS A 61 -14.75 -1.83 -19.13
C LYS A 61 -15.26 -0.73 -18.23
N GLN A 62 -14.66 0.47 -18.34
CA GLN A 62 -15.12 1.69 -17.67
C GLN A 62 -16.65 1.70 -17.61
N GLN A 63 -17.22 1.36 -16.45
CA GLN A 63 -18.65 1.46 -16.27
C GLN A 63 -18.94 2.95 -16.22
N THR A 64 -19.70 3.41 -17.19
CA THR A 64 -20.28 4.75 -17.22
C THR A 64 -21.13 4.90 -15.96
N SER A 65 -20.56 5.51 -14.93
CA SER A 65 -21.32 5.86 -13.73
C SER A 65 -22.38 6.88 -14.14
N GLU A 66 -23.64 6.47 -14.05
CA GLU A 66 -24.77 7.39 -14.10
C GLU A 66 -24.52 8.48 -13.05
N MET A 67 -24.89 9.72 -13.39
CA MET A 67 -24.64 10.92 -12.60
C MET A 67 -25.10 10.76 -11.13
N LEU A 68 -24.18 10.35 -10.25
CA LEU A 68 -24.41 10.30 -8.81
C LEU A 68 -24.56 11.72 -8.23
N ASP A 69 -25.70 12.01 -7.60
CA ASP A 69 -25.97 13.33 -7.00
C ASP A 69 -25.27 13.48 -5.64
N LEU A 70 -24.36 14.44 -5.58
CA LEU A 70 -23.42 14.70 -4.49
C LEU A 70 -24.06 15.11 -3.17
N ALA A 71 -25.15 15.86 -3.24
CA ALA A 71 -25.80 16.40 -2.05
C ALA A 71 -26.39 15.30 -1.16
N SER A 72 -26.46 14.07 -1.67
CA SER A 72 -27.05 12.94 -0.96
C SER A 72 -26.03 12.00 -0.28
N TYR A 73 -24.73 12.13 -0.57
CA TYR A 73 -23.71 11.20 -0.09
C TYR A 73 -22.87 11.74 1.09
N SER A 74 -22.48 13.03 1.11
CA SER A 74 -21.72 13.58 2.26
C SER A 74 -22.50 13.48 3.57
N ASP A 75 -23.83 13.58 3.50
CA ASP A 75 -24.72 13.50 4.66
C ASP A 75 -25.05 12.05 5.09
N LYS A 76 -24.51 11.04 4.39
CA LYS A 76 -24.85 9.62 4.56
C LYS A 76 -23.67 8.65 4.53
N ILE A 77 -22.41 9.11 4.47
CA ILE A 77 -21.27 8.20 4.61
C ILE A 77 -21.18 7.74 6.06
N SER A 78 -21.62 6.51 6.30
CA SER A 78 -21.29 5.78 7.52
C SER A 78 -19.90 5.20 7.37
N LEU A 79 -18.97 5.57 8.26
CA LEU A 79 -17.57 5.14 8.16
C LEU A 79 -17.41 3.60 8.22
N ASN A 80 -18.30 2.92 8.92
CA ASN A 80 -18.24 1.46 9.04
C ASN A 80 -18.87 0.72 7.85
N ASP A 81 -19.51 1.45 6.94
CA ASP A 81 -20.14 0.83 5.78
C ASP A 81 -19.06 0.53 4.72
N PRO A 82 -19.21 -0.57 3.98
CA PRO A 82 -18.41 -0.82 2.79
C PRO A 82 -18.48 0.34 1.80
N ILE A 83 -17.35 0.67 1.16
CA ILE A 83 -17.28 1.70 0.12
C ILE A 83 -18.11 1.26 -1.10
N ILE A 84 -18.03 -0.02 -1.44
CA ILE A 84 -18.77 -0.64 -2.54
C ILE A 84 -19.74 -1.70 -1.99
N PRO A 85 -20.92 -1.89 -2.63
CA PRO A 85 -21.87 -2.91 -2.19
C PRO A 85 -21.26 -4.32 -2.16
N GLY A 86 -21.33 -4.98 -0.99
CA GLY A 86 -20.77 -6.32 -0.79
C GLY A 86 -19.24 -6.39 -0.70
N GLY A 87 -18.55 -5.25 -0.70
CA GLY A 87 -17.11 -5.18 -0.50
C GLY A 87 -16.71 -5.30 0.98
N ASP A 88 -15.43 -5.59 1.18
CA ASP A 88 -14.83 -5.72 2.52
C ASP A 88 -14.16 -4.42 3.01
N ILE A 89 -13.88 -3.50 2.09
CA ILE A 89 -13.15 -2.26 2.39
C ILE A 89 -14.14 -1.16 2.75
N THR A 90 -13.93 -0.57 3.92
CA THR A 90 -14.85 0.40 4.53
C THR A 90 -14.40 1.85 4.36
N TRP A 91 -15.34 2.79 4.51
CA TRP A 91 -15.04 4.22 4.49
C TRP A 91 -14.07 4.64 5.62
N ALA A 92 -14.07 3.95 6.76
CA ALA A 92 -13.14 4.18 7.87
C ALA A 92 -11.69 3.87 7.48
N GLU A 93 -11.46 2.90 6.59
CA GLU A 93 -10.13 2.57 6.08
C GLU A 93 -9.65 3.57 5.04
N ALA A 94 -10.56 4.06 4.19
CA ALA A 94 -10.23 5.11 3.22
C ALA A 94 -10.05 6.48 3.87
N ILE A 95 -10.76 6.76 4.96
CA ILE A 95 -10.79 8.04 5.67
C ILE A 95 -10.40 7.79 7.15
N PRO A 96 -9.11 7.53 7.44
CA PRO A 96 -8.68 7.11 8.78
C PRO A 96 -8.89 8.20 9.86
N ASN A 97 -9.06 9.46 9.47
CA ASN A 97 -9.39 10.57 10.38
C ASN A 97 -10.89 10.91 10.44
N GLY A 98 -11.73 10.08 9.80
CA GLY A 98 -13.19 10.18 9.80
C GLY A 98 -13.72 11.58 9.50
N ASP A 99 -14.73 11.97 10.30
CA ASP A 99 -15.54 13.19 10.19
C ASP A 99 -14.74 14.50 10.15
N ARG A 100 -13.47 14.51 10.61
CA ARG A 100 -12.64 15.73 10.60
C ARG A 100 -12.14 16.10 9.22
N HIS A 101 -12.04 15.14 8.31
CA HIS A 101 -11.48 15.34 6.96
C HIS A 101 -12.26 14.50 5.95
N LEU A 102 -13.55 14.82 5.81
CA LEU A 102 -14.39 14.24 4.75
C LEU A 102 -13.92 14.74 3.37
N PRO A 103 -14.08 13.93 2.31
CA PRO A 103 -13.85 14.36 0.94
C PRO A 103 -14.59 15.67 0.61
N GLU A 104 -13.84 16.65 0.12
CA GLU A 104 -14.36 18.01 -0.09
C GLU A 104 -15.31 18.13 -1.29
N ASN A 105 -15.19 17.20 -2.25
CA ASN A 105 -15.94 17.26 -3.50
C ASN A 105 -16.15 15.87 -4.10
N LYS A 106 -16.97 15.81 -5.15
CA LYS A 106 -17.35 14.58 -5.86
C LYS A 106 -16.20 13.81 -6.42
N GLU A 107 -15.25 14.52 -6.98
CA GLU A 107 -14.14 13.92 -7.71
C GLU A 107 -13.33 13.04 -6.76
N ILE A 108 -13.09 13.54 -5.54
CA ILE A 108 -12.42 12.78 -4.49
C ILE A 108 -13.23 11.53 -4.12
N VAL A 109 -14.54 11.67 -3.88
CA VAL A 109 -15.42 10.53 -3.55
C VAL A 109 -15.41 9.48 -4.67
N GLN A 110 -15.50 9.92 -5.93
CA GLN A 110 -15.48 9.04 -7.09
C GLN A 110 -14.15 8.31 -7.25
N ASN A 111 -13.03 8.99 -6.99
CA ASN A 111 -11.71 8.36 -7.02
C ASN A 111 -11.57 7.30 -5.93
N ILE A 112 -12.07 7.56 -4.72
CA ILE A 112 -12.09 6.57 -3.62
C ILE A 112 -12.91 5.34 -4.03
N ILE A 113 -14.12 5.55 -4.57
CA ILE A 113 -14.98 4.44 -5.02
C ILE A 113 -14.30 3.63 -6.13
N ALA A 114 -13.78 4.29 -7.16
CA ALA A 114 -13.14 3.63 -8.29
C ALA A 114 -11.89 2.83 -7.86
N LEU A 115 -11.09 3.37 -6.93
CA LEU A 115 -9.95 2.65 -6.39
C LEU A 115 -10.40 1.49 -5.48
N ALA A 116 -11.48 1.64 -4.70
CA ALA A 116 -12.04 0.57 -3.89
C ALA A 116 -12.53 -0.62 -4.74
N GLU A 117 -13.18 -0.36 -5.87
CA GLU A 117 -13.60 -1.41 -6.82
C GLU A 117 -12.40 -2.23 -7.30
N GLN A 118 -11.32 -1.55 -7.70
CA GLN A 118 -10.10 -2.24 -8.14
C GLN A 118 -9.41 -3.00 -7.00
N LEU A 119 -9.33 -2.40 -5.81
CA LEU A 119 -8.74 -3.07 -4.65
C LEU A 119 -9.51 -4.31 -4.23
N GLN A 120 -10.84 -4.31 -4.33
CA GLN A 120 -11.64 -5.50 -4.05
C GLN A 120 -11.31 -6.63 -5.04
N VAL A 121 -11.21 -6.32 -6.34
CA VAL A 121 -10.80 -7.32 -7.34
C VAL A 121 -9.43 -7.93 -7.00
N ILE A 122 -8.46 -7.09 -6.63
CA ILE A 122 -7.13 -7.58 -6.26
C ILE A 122 -7.20 -8.40 -4.97
N ARG A 123 -7.96 -7.96 -3.97
CA ARG A 123 -8.15 -8.67 -2.70
C ARG A 123 -8.74 -10.06 -2.91
N ASP A 124 -9.75 -10.18 -3.78
CA ASP A 124 -10.39 -11.45 -4.11
C ASP A 124 -9.40 -12.38 -4.83
N GLN A 125 -8.57 -11.85 -5.73
CA GLN A 125 -7.52 -12.63 -6.43
C GLN A 125 -6.43 -13.15 -5.49
N ILE A 126 -6.01 -12.33 -4.51
CA ILE A 126 -5.01 -12.70 -3.52
C ILE A 126 -5.62 -13.64 -2.45
N GLY A 127 -6.93 -13.60 -2.26
CA GLY A 127 -7.66 -14.46 -1.32
C GLY A 127 -7.32 -14.17 0.15
N LYS A 128 -6.78 -12.98 0.45
CA LYS A 128 -6.41 -12.57 1.81
C LYS A 128 -6.85 -11.15 2.13
N PRO A 129 -7.14 -10.85 3.40
CA PRO A 129 -7.48 -9.50 3.81
C PRO A 129 -6.35 -8.50 3.56
N PHE A 130 -6.73 -7.33 3.04
CA PHE A 130 -5.85 -6.18 2.90
C PHE A 130 -5.87 -5.39 4.19
N ARG A 131 -4.71 -4.89 4.60
CA ARG A 131 -4.56 -3.96 5.72
C ARG A 131 -4.18 -2.60 5.16
N ILE A 132 -5.17 -1.71 5.07
CA ILE A 132 -4.97 -0.35 4.58
C ILE A 132 -4.24 0.47 5.64
N THR A 133 -3.18 1.17 5.24
CA THR A 133 -2.38 2.01 6.15
C THR A 133 -2.57 3.50 5.88
N SER A 134 -2.78 3.88 4.62
CA SER A 134 -3.01 5.27 4.22
C SER A 134 -3.84 5.30 2.94
N TRP A 135 -4.69 6.33 2.79
CA TRP A 135 -5.51 6.52 1.60
C TRP A 135 -5.92 7.99 1.42
N TYR A 136 -7.11 8.43 1.80
CA TYR A 136 -7.46 9.84 1.61
C TYR A 136 -6.81 10.73 2.69
N HIS A 137 -6.09 11.77 2.25
CA HIS A 137 -5.52 12.79 3.14
C HIS A 137 -5.77 14.20 2.60
N HIS A 138 -6.61 14.97 3.29
CA HIS A 138 -6.87 16.38 2.97
C HIS A 138 -5.57 17.24 2.96
N GLN A 139 -4.61 16.94 3.84
CA GLN A 139 -3.28 17.54 3.81
C GLN A 139 -2.22 16.43 3.87
N PRO A 140 -1.32 16.31 2.86
CA PRO A 140 -0.27 15.31 2.86
C PRO A 140 0.87 15.77 3.78
N PHE A 141 0.61 15.84 5.09
CA PHE A 141 1.64 16.14 6.07
C PHE A 141 2.68 15.02 6.11
N GLY A 142 3.97 15.38 6.23
CA GLY A 142 5.06 14.44 6.50
C GLY A 142 5.54 13.62 5.30
N PHE A 143 4.68 13.37 4.30
CA PHE A 143 5.09 12.53 3.20
C PHE A 143 6.10 13.22 2.26
N LYS A 144 7.40 12.91 2.35
CA LYS A 144 8.41 13.06 1.27
C LYS A 144 8.12 12.16 0.06
N LEU A 145 6.85 12.03 -0.32
CA LEU A 145 6.46 11.41 -1.57
C LEU A 145 6.83 12.32 -2.75
N ASN A 146 6.99 11.73 -3.92
CA ASN A 146 7.08 12.51 -5.15
C ASN A 146 5.80 13.35 -5.35
N GLY A 147 5.89 14.48 -6.05
CA GLY A 147 4.76 15.43 -6.16
C GLY A 147 3.49 14.84 -6.77
N ALA A 148 3.64 13.84 -7.65
CA ALA A 148 2.51 13.18 -8.29
C ALA A 148 1.74 12.27 -7.31
N SER A 149 2.42 11.44 -6.53
CA SER A 149 1.76 10.55 -5.55
C SER A 149 1.04 11.38 -4.48
N LYS A 150 1.66 12.48 -4.01
CA LYS A 150 1.00 13.39 -3.06
C LYS A 150 -0.34 13.91 -3.56
N LYS A 151 -0.40 14.28 -4.85
CA LYS A 151 -1.64 14.74 -5.47
C LYS A 151 -2.70 13.66 -5.40
N GLU A 152 -2.34 12.41 -5.69
CA GLU A 152 -3.30 11.31 -5.69
C GLU A 152 -3.85 11.01 -4.28
N TYR A 153 -3.06 11.12 -3.21
CA TYR A 153 -3.57 11.04 -1.82
C TYR A 153 -4.62 12.12 -1.51
N VAL A 154 -4.38 13.35 -1.96
CA VAL A 154 -5.32 14.48 -1.80
C VAL A 154 -6.56 14.33 -2.68
N MET A 155 -6.44 13.63 -3.81
CA MET A 155 -7.55 13.35 -4.70
C MET A 155 -8.27 12.03 -4.38
N GLY A 156 -7.89 11.31 -3.32
CA GLY A 156 -8.47 10.02 -2.94
C GLY A 156 -8.11 8.85 -3.87
N GLY A 157 -7.16 9.07 -4.77
CA GLY A 157 -6.73 8.13 -5.80
C GLY A 157 -5.44 7.37 -5.50
N ALA A 158 -4.96 7.39 -4.25
CA ALA A 158 -3.78 6.65 -3.81
C ALA A 158 -4.04 5.88 -2.52
N VAL A 159 -3.36 4.75 -2.37
CA VAL A 159 -3.48 3.86 -1.21
C VAL A 159 -2.12 3.21 -0.90
N ASP A 160 -1.76 3.15 0.37
CA ASP A 160 -0.77 2.18 0.85
C ASP A 160 -1.46 1.07 1.62
N PHE A 161 -1.06 -0.17 1.35
CA PHE A 161 -1.57 -1.34 2.07
C PHE A 161 -0.51 -2.42 2.18
N TRP A 162 -0.82 -3.42 3.00
CA TRP A 162 -0.07 -4.67 3.08
C TRP A 162 -0.98 -5.87 3.25
N VAL A 163 -0.44 -7.05 2.97
CA VAL A 163 -1.16 -8.32 3.06
C VAL A 163 -0.30 -9.31 3.84
N GLU A 164 -0.90 -9.97 4.82
CA GLU A 164 -0.16 -10.86 5.71
C GLU A 164 0.49 -12.04 4.95
N GLY A 165 1.79 -12.21 5.18
CA GLY A 165 2.62 -13.20 4.50
C GLY A 165 3.22 -12.75 3.16
N TYR A 166 3.06 -11.47 2.77
CA TYR A 166 3.68 -10.92 1.56
C TYR A 166 4.57 -9.70 1.87
N THR A 167 5.65 -9.59 1.10
CA THR A 167 6.48 -8.39 1.06
C THR A 167 5.92 -7.40 0.03
N GLY A 168 6.24 -6.12 0.19
CA GLY A 168 5.91 -5.07 -0.77
C GLY A 168 6.44 -5.38 -2.18
N PRO A 169 7.69 -5.85 -2.35
CA PRO A 169 8.18 -6.31 -3.65
C PRO A 169 7.39 -7.48 -4.26
N GLN A 170 6.95 -8.46 -3.46
CA GLN A 170 6.12 -9.57 -3.96
C GLN A 170 4.76 -9.06 -4.45
N LEU A 171 4.09 -8.21 -3.65
CA LEU A 171 2.84 -7.58 -4.04
C LEU A 171 3.05 -6.72 -5.30
N ALA A 172 4.12 -5.93 -5.38
CA ALA A 172 4.41 -5.13 -6.56
C ALA A 172 4.66 -5.98 -7.81
N GLN A 173 5.30 -7.14 -7.67
CA GLN A 173 5.47 -8.06 -8.80
C GLN A 173 4.12 -8.61 -9.28
N MET A 174 3.23 -9.01 -8.36
CA MET A 174 1.88 -9.49 -8.71
C MET A 174 1.02 -8.41 -9.40
N LEU A 175 1.25 -7.15 -9.02
CA LEU A 175 0.47 -6.00 -9.44
C LEU A 175 1.15 -5.20 -10.55
N ASP A 176 2.20 -5.73 -11.20
CA ASP A 176 2.91 -4.96 -12.22
C ASP A 176 2.02 -4.66 -13.45
N TRP A 177 0.91 -5.35 -13.62
CA TRP A 177 -0.11 -5.01 -14.63
C TRP A 177 -0.87 -3.71 -14.32
N TRP A 178 -0.78 -3.16 -13.11
CA TRP A 178 -1.45 -1.92 -12.71
C TRP A 178 -1.03 -0.73 -13.57
N GLU A 179 -1.96 -0.09 -14.26
CA GLU A 179 -1.63 1.00 -15.21
C GLU A 179 -1.23 2.31 -14.54
N GLY A 180 -1.52 2.47 -13.24
CA GLY A 180 -1.15 3.66 -12.50
C GLY A 180 0.22 3.58 -11.81
N GLY A 181 0.42 4.42 -10.80
CA GLY A 181 1.62 4.36 -9.98
C GLY A 181 1.63 3.10 -9.10
N LEU A 182 2.78 2.44 -9.05
CA LEU A 182 3.03 1.29 -8.17
C LEU A 182 4.40 1.47 -7.52
N GLY A 183 4.40 1.52 -6.19
CA GLY A 183 5.57 1.83 -5.40
C GLY A 183 5.82 0.81 -4.30
N THR A 184 7.08 0.65 -3.92
CA THR A 184 7.47 -0.08 -2.71
C THR A 184 8.32 0.80 -1.82
N TYR A 185 8.44 0.41 -0.54
CA TYR A 185 9.16 1.19 0.45
C TYR A 185 10.37 0.43 1.01
N LEU A 186 11.53 1.07 0.99
CA LEU A 186 12.79 0.48 1.49
C LEU A 186 12.74 0.11 2.96
N TYR A 187 12.00 0.88 3.76
CA TYR A 187 12.03 0.77 5.22
C TYR A 187 10.80 0.08 5.77
N VAL A 188 9.68 0.08 5.04
CA VAL A 188 8.44 -0.65 5.35
C VAL A 188 8.32 -1.80 4.35
N PRO A 189 9.11 -2.89 4.49
CA PRO A 189 9.31 -3.87 3.42
C PRO A 189 8.08 -4.70 3.07
N TYR A 190 7.02 -4.65 3.88
CA TYR A 190 5.76 -5.36 3.67
C TYR A 190 4.68 -4.54 2.94
N MET A 191 4.93 -3.24 2.76
CA MET A 191 3.91 -2.32 2.25
C MET A 191 4.13 -2.00 0.78
N VAL A 192 3.02 -1.86 0.06
CA VAL A 192 2.95 -1.48 -1.35
C VAL A 192 2.06 -0.25 -1.50
N HIS A 193 2.42 0.58 -2.46
CA HIS A 193 1.69 1.78 -2.86
C HIS A 193 1.00 1.56 -4.20
N LEU A 194 -0.25 1.97 -4.34
CA LEU A 194 -0.93 2.12 -5.63
C LEU A 194 -1.51 3.53 -5.76
N ASP A 195 -1.44 4.10 -6.97
CA ASP A 195 -2.16 5.30 -7.33
C ASP A 195 -2.78 5.21 -8.74
N ILE A 196 -3.86 5.98 -8.99
CA ILE A 196 -4.57 6.03 -10.29
C ILE A 196 -3.95 6.97 -11.32
N GLY A 197 -2.80 7.57 -11.00
CA GLY A 197 -2.10 8.50 -11.88
C GLY A 197 -1.42 7.80 -13.07
N SER A 198 -0.39 8.43 -13.65
CA SER A 198 0.34 7.83 -14.76
C SER A 198 1.19 6.62 -14.31
N ARG A 199 1.36 5.63 -15.22
CA ARG A 199 2.20 4.45 -14.99
C ARG A 199 3.59 4.83 -14.52
N ARG A 200 3.95 4.41 -13.30
CA ARG A 200 5.24 4.66 -12.67
C ARG A 200 5.61 3.48 -11.76
N ARG A 201 6.90 3.17 -11.68
CA ARG A 201 7.44 2.15 -10.77
C ARG A 201 8.57 2.74 -9.97
N TRP A 202 8.54 2.57 -8.66
CA TRP A 202 9.61 3.07 -7.81
C TRP A 202 9.78 2.24 -6.54
N GLN A 203 10.97 2.40 -5.99
CA GLN A 203 11.27 2.00 -4.62
C GLN A 203 11.76 3.27 -3.91
N ALA A 204 11.07 3.67 -2.84
CA ALA A 204 11.36 4.91 -2.12
C ALA A 204 11.69 4.64 -0.65
N PRO A 205 12.45 5.50 0.04
CA PRO A 205 12.40 5.52 1.49
C PRO A 205 10.96 5.86 1.92
N TYR A 206 10.40 5.11 2.88
CA TYR A 206 9.09 5.52 3.43
C TYR A 206 9.24 6.92 4.05
N PRO A 207 8.32 7.84 3.76
CA PRO A 207 8.39 9.15 4.37
C PRO A 207 8.31 9.08 5.89
N ARG A 208 9.18 9.84 6.55
CA ARG A 208 9.12 10.06 8.00
C ARG A 208 8.21 11.22 8.32
#